data_AF-A0A352KAJ3-F1
#
_entry.id   AF-A0A352KAJ3-F1
#
_cell.length_a   1.000
_cell.length_b   1.000
_cell.length_c   1.000
_cell.angle_alpha   90.00
_cell.angle_beta   90.00
_cell.angle_gamma   90.00
#
_symmetry.space_group_name_H-M   'P 1'
#
loop_
_entity.id
_entity.type
_entity.pdbx_description
1 polymer ?
#
loop_
_entity_poly.entity_id
_entity_poly.type
_entity_poly.pdbx_seq_one_letter_code
_entity_poly.pdbx_strand_id
1 'polypeptide(L)'
;EHALRREVVTVEDVVNSPMIASPLHRYDCCVITDGGGAVVVVAPEIMKSLKRPAVKVLGAGEAPKHLMGGKVDLTYSGARWSGPKAFEEAGVSHADIKYASIYDSFTITVLETIEDLGFCEKGAGGKFVSDGNLISGTGKLPFNTDGGGLCNNHPGNRGGMTKVLEAVRQVRGEAHPKVQVPNCDIALAHGTGGLLGARMGSATCILGNEDA
;
A
#
# COMPACT_ATOMS: atom_id res chain seq x y z
N GLU A 1 -12.19 11.41 6.59
CA GLU A 1 -13.49 11.53 7.30
C GLU A 1 -14.40 10.29 7.19
N HIS A 2 -14.28 9.49 6.12
CA HIS A 2 -15.14 8.32 5.85
C HIS A 2 -14.60 6.96 6.33
N ALA A 3 -13.49 6.93 7.06
CA ALA A 3 -12.95 5.69 7.59
C ALA A 3 -13.91 5.06 8.61
N LEU A 4 -14.05 3.72 8.60
CA LEU A 4 -14.90 2.99 9.56
C LEU A 4 -14.41 3.19 11.00
N ARG A 5 -13.11 2.98 11.23
CA ARG A 5 -12.44 3.25 12.50
C ARG A 5 -11.74 4.59 12.42
N ARG A 6 -12.13 5.53 13.28
CA ARG A 6 -11.62 6.92 13.29
C ARG A 6 -10.83 7.24 14.55
N GLU A 7 -10.97 6.42 15.57
CA GLU A 7 -10.28 6.58 16.84
C GLU A 7 -8.83 6.11 16.70
N VAL A 8 -7.91 6.92 17.20
CA VAL A 8 -6.49 6.54 17.30
C VAL A 8 -6.37 5.54 18.43
N VAL A 9 -5.67 4.43 18.17
CA VAL A 9 -5.38 3.39 19.15
C VAL A 9 -3.90 3.41 19.50
N THR A 10 -3.58 3.08 20.74
CA THR A 10 -2.21 2.87 21.21
C THR A 10 -1.75 1.44 20.94
N VAL A 11 -0.44 1.18 21.07
CA VAL A 11 0.09 -0.20 21.00
C VAL A 11 -0.56 -1.07 22.08
N GLU A 12 -0.78 -0.53 23.28
CA GLU A 12 -1.42 -1.22 24.40
C GLU A 12 -2.87 -1.62 24.06
N ASP A 13 -3.61 -0.75 23.37
CA ASP A 13 -4.96 -1.08 22.89
C ASP A 13 -4.95 -2.22 21.87
N VAL A 14 -3.93 -2.28 21.00
CA VAL A 14 -3.79 -3.34 20.00
C VAL A 14 -3.52 -4.69 20.67
N VAL A 15 -2.48 -4.77 21.52
CA VAL A 15 -2.06 -6.02 22.17
C VAL A 15 -3.05 -6.53 23.22
N ASN A 16 -3.87 -5.66 23.80
CA ASN A 16 -4.93 -6.07 24.73
C ASN A 16 -6.28 -6.31 24.05
N SER A 17 -6.41 -6.02 22.75
CA SER A 17 -7.63 -6.35 22.01
C SER A 17 -7.81 -7.88 21.91
N PRO A 18 -9.01 -8.41 21.65
CA PRO A 18 -9.22 -9.86 21.62
C PRO A 18 -8.29 -10.55 20.62
N MET A 19 -7.57 -11.58 21.06
CA MET A 19 -6.74 -12.41 20.18
C MET A 19 -7.61 -13.14 19.16
N ILE A 20 -7.23 -13.12 17.89
CA ILE A 20 -7.95 -13.79 16.80
C ILE A 20 -7.19 -15.05 16.36
N ALA A 21 -5.89 -14.92 16.13
CA ALA A 21 -5.01 -16.01 15.75
C ALA A 21 -3.59 -15.67 16.18
N SER A 22 -3.07 -16.37 17.20
CA SER A 22 -1.75 -16.07 17.78
C SER A 22 -0.67 -15.84 16.71
N PRO A 23 0.05 -14.71 16.71
CA PRO A 23 0.06 -13.64 17.73
C PRO A 23 -0.85 -12.43 17.39
N LEU A 24 -1.72 -12.53 16.38
CA LEU A 24 -2.53 -11.42 15.88
C LEU A 24 -3.81 -11.20 16.70
N HIS A 25 -4.04 -9.95 17.05
CA HIS A 25 -5.21 -9.47 17.78
C HIS A 25 -6.22 -8.77 16.86
N ARG A 26 -7.40 -8.44 17.37
CA ARG A 26 -8.50 -7.84 16.60
C ARG A 26 -8.10 -6.56 15.88
N TYR A 27 -7.23 -5.75 16.46
CA TYR A 27 -6.74 -4.52 15.83
C TYR A 27 -5.56 -4.74 14.89
N ASP A 28 -5.01 -5.96 14.83
CA ASP A 28 -4.11 -6.36 13.74
C ASP A 28 -4.86 -6.77 12.47
N CYS A 29 -6.18 -6.95 12.53
CA CYS A 29 -7.00 -7.39 11.41
C CYS A 29 -7.70 -6.21 10.72
N CYS A 30 -7.81 -6.29 9.39
CA CYS A 30 -8.63 -5.39 8.61
C CYS A 30 -10.10 -5.37 9.04
N VAL A 31 -10.79 -4.27 8.71
CA VAL A 31 -12.24 -4.17 8.91
C VAL A 31 -13.01 -5.01 7.90
N ILE A 32 -14.31 -5.23 8.11
CA ILE A 32 -15.21 -5.85 7.12
C ILE A 32 -16.19 -4.78 6.67
N THR A 33 -16.20 -4.47 5.37
CA THR A 33 -17.02 -3.39 4.81
C THR A 33 -17.37 -3.65 3.36
N ASP A 34 -18.48 -3.07 2.91
CA ASP A 34 -18.78 -2.92 1.49
C ASP A 34 -18.21 -1.61 0.94
N GLY A 35 -17.79 -1.62 -0.31
CA GLY A 35 -17.18 -0.46 -0.95
C GLY A 35 -16.72 -0.76 -2.36
N GLY A 36 -16.52 0.30 -3.14
CA GLY A 36 -16.10 0.21 -4.53
C GLY A 36 -15.44 1.49 -5.00
N GLY A 37 -14.93 1.43 -6.22
CA GLY A 37 -14.35 2.57 -6.90
C GLY A 37 -13.92 2.19 -8.30
N ALA A 38 -13.55 3.19 -9.09
CA ALA A 38 -13.17 3.00 -10.48
C ALA A 38 -12.10 4.02 -10.86
N VAL A 39 -11.21 3.60 -11.77
CA VAL A 39 -10.29 4.48 -12.47
C VAL A 39 -10.67 4.51 -13.94
N VAL A 40 -10.44 5.66 -14.58
CA VAL A 40 -10.55 5.80 -16.04
C VAL A 40 -9.14 5.88 -16.58
N VAL A 41 -8.77 4.90 -17.39
CA VAL A 41 -7.47 4.86 -18.08
C VAL A 41 -7.69 5.39 -19.49
N VAL A 42 -6.83 6.31 -19.92
CA VAL A 42 -6.89 6.93 -21.24
C VAL A 42 -5.51 6.91 -21.88
N ALA A 43 -5.47 7.01 -23.20
CA ALA A 43 -4.22 7.17 -23.93
C ALA A 43 -3.61 8.57 -23.68
N PRO A 44 -2.27 8.74 -23.77
CA PRO A 44 -1.59 10.02 -23.52
C PRO A 44 -2.11 11.21 -24.36
N GLU A 45 -2.58 10.96 -25.58
CA GLU A 45 -3.19 11.98 -26.44
C GLU A 45 -4.53 12.49 -25.90
N ILE A 46 -5.31 11.63 -25.23
CA ILE A 46 -6.55 12.01 -24.56
C ILE A 46 -6.23 12.75 -23.25
N MET A 47 -5.17 12.33 -22.55
CA MET A 47 -4.73 12.94 -21.29
C MET A 47 -4.60 14.46 -21.39
N LYS A 48 -4.01 14.98 -22.49
CA LYS A 48 -3.85 16.42 -22.74
C LYS A 48 -5.17 17.20 -22.91
N SER A 49 -6.26 16.51 -23.25
CA SER A 49 -7.59 17.11 -23.39
C SER A 49 -8.37 17.15 -22.07
N LEU A 50 -7.89 16.43 -21.05
CA LEU A 50 -8.52 16.39 -19.73
C LEU A 50 -8.25 17.71 -19.00
N LYS A 51 -9.30 18.38 -18.54
CA LYS A 51 -9.21 19.60 -17.73
C LYS A 51 -8.97 19.28 -16.24
N ARG A 52 -8.03 18.40 -15.95
CA ARG A 52 -7.66 18.00 -14.58
C ARG A 52 -6.23 17.46 -14.53
N PRO A 53 -5.53 17.56 -13.39
CA PRO A 53 -4.22 16.94 -13.23
C PRO A 53 -4.32 15.44 -13.52
N ALA A 54 -3.51 14.94 -14.45
CA ALA A 54 -3.50 13.53 -14.78
C ALA A 54 -2.34 12.81 -14.09
N VAL A 55 -2.47 11.49 -13.99
CA VAL A 55 -1.53 10.61 -13.29
C VAL A 55 -1.07 9.55 -14.28
N LYS A 56 0.24 9.47 -14.50
CA LYS A 56 0.87 8.49 -15.37
C LYS A 56 1.12 7.20 -14.59
N VAL A 57 0.99 6.06 -15.27
CA VAL A 57 1.62 4.82 -14.81
C VAL A 57 3.06 4.86 -15.31
N LEU A 58 4.01 4.99 -14.40
CA LEU A 58 5.44 5.04 -14.73
C LEU A 58 6.01 3.64 -14.88
N GLY A 59 5.55 2.70 -14.05
CA GLY A 59 5.98 1.31 -14.11
C GLY A 59 5.06 0.40 -13.33
N ALA A 60 5.03 -0.87 -13.70
CA ALA A 60 4.21 -1.90 -13.10
C ALA A 60 4.97 -3.22 -13.01
N GLY A 61 4.57 -4.03 -12.03
CA GLY A 61 5.14 -5.36 -11.87
C GLY A 61 4.12 -6.26 -11.22
N GLU A 62 4.09 -7.50 -11.69
CA GLU A 62 3.29 -8.57 -11.09
C GLU A 62 4.12 -9.82 -10.86
N ALA A 63 3.75 -10.55 -9.81
CA ALA A 63 4.37 -11.81 -9.48
C ALA A 63 3.42 -12.72 -8.69
N PRO A 64 3.24 -13.97 -9.12
CA PRO A 64 2.66 -15.00 -8.27
C PRO A 64 3.71 -15.50 -7.28
N LYS A 65 3.28 -15.86 -6.07
CA LYS A 65 4.03 -16.74 -5.16
C LYS A 65 3.23 -18.03 -4.97
N HIS A 66 3.86 -19.14 -5.34
CA HIS A 66 3.26 -20.46 -5.30
C HIS A 66 3.64 -21.21 -4.02
N LEU A 67 2.98 -22.35 -3.79
CA LEU A 67 3.17 -23.21 -2.61
C LEU A 67 4.56 -23.86 -2.49
N MET A 68 5.46 -23.66 -3.47
CA MET A 68 6.81 -24.25 -3.51
C MET A 68 6.82 -25.76 -3.21
N GLY A 69 5.84 -26.50 -3.75
CA GLY A 69 5.71 -27.94 -3.51
C GLY A 69 5.40 -28.31 -2.05
N GLY A 70 4.78 -27.41 -1.28
CA GLY A 70 4.46 -27.59 0.13
C GLY A 70 5.49 -26.97 1.09
N LYS A 71 6.63 -26.48 0.58
CA LYS A 71 7.63 -25.75 1.38
C LYS A 71 7.19 -24.29 1.56
N VAL A 72 6.25 -24.09 2.49
CA VAL A 72 5.73 -22.76 2.79
C VAL A 72 6.79 -21.92 3.49
N ASP A 73 7.16 -20.80 2.87
CA ASP A 73 8.00 -19.77 3.49
C ASP A 73 7.12 -18.54 3.73
N LEU A 74 6.89 -18.19 5.00
CA LEU A 74 6.05 -17.06 5.43
C LEU A 74 6.85 -15.79 5.70
N THR A 75 8.10 -15.74 5.24
CA THR A 75 8.97 -14.58 5.49
C THR A 75 8.93 -13.58 4.36
N TYR A 76 8.32 -13.87 3.22
CA TYR A 76 8.22 -12.93 2.11
C TYR A 76 6.90 -13.10 1.32
N SER A 77 6.57 -12.08 0.56
CA SER A 77 5.44 -11.94 -0.33
C SER A 77 5.88 -11.90 -1.80
N GLY A 78 4.91 -11.88 -2.73
CA GLY A 78 5.22 -11.67 -4.15
C GLY A 78 5.86 -10.30 -4.44
N ALA A 79 5.79 -9.35 -3.50
CA ALA A 79 6.37 -8.01 -3.63
C ALA A 79 7.87 -8.03 -3.91
N ARG A 80 8.57 -9.07 -3.46
CA ARG A 80 10.00 -9.31 -3.72
C ARG A 80 10.34 -9.34 -5.21
N TRP A 81 9.36 -9.70 -6.05
CA TRP A 81 9.52 -9.76 -7.50
C TRP A 81 8.69 -8.70 -8.24
N SER A 82 7.50 -8.36 -7.73
CA SER A 82 6.68 -7.32 -8.37
C SER A 82 7.27 -5.92 -8.18
N GLY A 83 7.90 -5.66 -7.03
CA GLY A 83 8.54 -4.39 -6.69
C GLY A 83 9.68 -4.03 -7.67
N PRO A 84 10.76 -4.82 -7.75
CA PRO A 84 11.89 -4.51 -8.62
C PRO A 84 11.51 -4.23 -10.07
N LYS A 85 10.58 -5.02 -10.63
CA LYS A 85 10.06 -4.81 -12.00
C LYS A 85 9.39 -3.44 -12.15
N ALA A 86 8.54 -3.05 -11.20
CA ALA A 86 7.84 -1.78 -11.25
C ALA A 86 8.79 -0.58 -11.10
N PHE A 87 9.80 -0.69 -10.22
CA PHE A 87 10.84 0.34 -10.07
C PHE A 87 11.74 0.45 -11.30
N GLU A 88 12.14 -0.69 -11.88
CA GLU A 88 12.95 -0.75 -13.10
C GLU A 88 12.21 -0.13 -14.29
N GLU A 89 10.94 -0.50 -14.51
CA GLU A 89 10.13 0.07 -15.59
C GLU A 89 9.90 1.57 -15.41
N ALA A 90 9.69 2.02 -14.17
CA ALA A 90 9.53 3.45 -13.86
C ALA A 90 10.84 4.24 -13.95
N GLY A 91 12.00 3.60 -13.89
CA GLY A 91 13.29 4.28 -13.87
C GLY A 91 13.52 5.13 -12.61
N VAL A 92 12.87 4.78 -11.49
CA VAL A 92 12.95 5.54 -10.22
C VAL A 92 13.53 4.69 -9.08
N SER A 93 13.94 5.36 -8.01
CA SER A 93 14.43 4.75 -6.77
C SER A 93 13.41 4.84 -5.63
N HIS A 94 13.67 4.12 -4.54
CA HIS A 94 12.84 4.22 -3.32
C HIS A 94 12.77 5.63 -2.73
N ALA A 95 13.82 6.45 -2.92
CA ALA A 95 13.87 7.82 -2.41
C ALA A 95 12.94 8.79 -3.17
N ASP A 96 12.54 8.40 -4.39
CA ASP A 96 11.64 9.20 -5.21
C ASP A 96 10.18 9.01 -4.77
N ILE A 97 9.84 7.89 -4.12
CA ILE A 97 8.48 7.60 -3.64
C ILE A 97 8.11 8.54 -2.49
N LYS A 98 7.12 9.42 -2.71
CA LYS A 98 6.58 10.34 -1.70
C LYS A 98 5.44 9.74 -0.89
N TYR A 99 4.75 8.75 -1.44
CA TYR A 99 3.63 8.10 -0.78
C TYR A 99 3.55 6.62 -1.13
N ALA A 100 3.31 5.76 -0.14
CA ALA A 100 3.10 4.32 -0.32
C ALA A 100 1.69 3.92 0.10
N SER A 101 0.90 3.47 -0.88
CA SER A 101 -0.43 2.90 -0.72
C SER A 101 -0.31 1.37 -0.77
N ILE A 102 -0.13 0.74 0.37
CA ILE A 102 0.20 -0.69 0.50
C ILE A 102 -0.97 -1.46 1.07
N TYR A 103 -1.25 -2.65 0.53
CA TYR A 103 -2.25 -3.55 1.07
C TYR A 103 -1.90 -4.09 2.47
N ASP A 104 -2.84 -3.91 3.38
CA ASP A 104 -2.70 -4.07 4.83
C ASP A 104 -3.91 -4.85 5.38
N SER A 105 -4.06 -6.10 4.93
CA SER A 105 -5.09 -7.01 5.48
C SER A 105 -4.79 -7.38 6.93
N PHE A 106 -3.50 -7.46 7.26
CA PHE A 106 -3.02 -7.59 8.63
C PHE A 106 -1.78 -6.71 8.84
N THR A 107 -1.47 -6.33 10.08
CA THR A 107 -0.26 -5.56 10.41
C THR A 107 1.02 -6.24 9.92
N ILE A 108 1.12 -7.58 10.01
CA ILE A 108 2.27 -8.33 9.50
C ILE A 108 2.46 -8.21 7.98
N THR A 109 1.39 -8.11 7.19
CA THR A 109 1.52 -8.00 5.73
C THR A 109 2.19 -6.69 5.33
N VAL A 110 2.01 -5.64 6.14
CA VAL A 110 2.68 -4.36 5.95
C VAL A 110 4.19 -4.53 6.14
N LEU A 111 4.61 -5.18 7.23
CA LEU A 111 6.03 -5.39 7.53
C LEU A 111 6.73 -6.18 6.42
N GLU A 112 6.16 -7.31 6.00
CA GLU A 112 6.74 -8.09 4.91
C GLU A 112 6.80 -7.30 3.61
N THR A 113 5.75 -6.56 3.28
CA THR A 113 5.67 -5.81 2.02
C THR A 113 6.69 -4.67 1.98
N ILE A 114 6.88 -3.89 3.05
CA ILE A 114 7.85 -2.79 3.04
C ILE A 114 9.29 -3.30 2.93
N GLU A 115 9.58 -4.45 3.54
CA GLU A 115 10.88 -5.12 3.40
C GLU A 115 11.09 -5.63 1.98
N ASP A 116 10.10 -6.34 1.44
CA ASP A 116 10.20 -6.97 0.12
C ASP A 116 10.20 -5.97 -1.03
N LEU A 117 9.52 -4.84 -0.85
CA LEU A 117 9.60 -3.71 -1.77
C LEU A 117 10.95 -2.99 -1.67
N GLY A 118 11.74 -3.20 -0.61
CA GLY A 118 13.08 -2.64 -0.44
C GLY A 118 13.16 -1.31 0.31
N PHE A 119 12.11 -0.89 1.03
CA PHE A 119 12.16 0.33 1.86
C PHE A 119 12.98 0.16 3.13
N CYS A 120 13.20 -1.09 3.55
CA CYS A 120 14.10 -1.45 4.63
C CYS A 120 14.67 -2.85 4.37
N GLU A 121 15.73 -3.21 5.09
CA GLU A 121 16.33 -4.54 4.99
C GLU A 121 15.36 -5.62 5.47
N LYS A 122 15.52 -6.83 4.94
CA LYS A 122 14.70 -7.98 5.33
C LYS A 122 14.82 -8.26 6.84
N GLY A 123 13.69 -8.40 7.52
CA GLY A 123 13.61 -8.55 8.97
C GLY A 123 13.75 -7.24 9.77
N ALA A 124 14.00 -6.10 9.12
CA ALA A 124 14.08 -4.80 9.77
C ALA A 124 12.74 -4.05 9.81
N GLY A 125 11.66 -4.60 9.24
CA GLY A 125 10.36 -3.93 9.11
C GLY A 125 9.78 -3.54 10.46
N GLY A 126 9.86 -4.41 11.47
CA GLY A 126 9.38 -4.10 12.83
C GLY A 126 10.10 -2.89 13.43
N LYS A 127 11.43 -2.78 13.24
CA LYS A 127 12.19 -1.60 13.67
C LYS A 127 11.81 -0.37 12.85
N PHE A 128 11.71 -0.52 11.53
CA PHE A 128 11.35 0.57 10.63
C PHE A 128 10.02 1.23 11.04
N VAL A 129 9.00 0.41 11.35
CA VAL A 129 7.69 0.91 11.77
C VAL A 129 7.73 1.50 13.19
N SER A 130 8.38 0.82 14.14
CA SER A 130 8.47 1.30 15.54
C SER A 130 9.27 2.60 15.70
N ASP A 131 10.22 2.88 14.81
CA ASP A 131 10.91 4.17 14.69
C ASP A 131 9.99 5.30 14.16
N GLY A 132 8.73 5.02 13.86
CA GLY A 132 7.74 6.00 13.39
C GLY A 132 7.81 6.30 11.89
N ASN A 133 8.57 5.53 11.10
CA ASN A 133 8.81 5.88 9.69
C ASN A 133 7.57 5.83 8.79
N LEU A 134 6.49 5.17 9.21
CA LEU A 134 5.21 5.13 8.47
C LEU A 134 4.21 6.23 8.89
N ILE A 135 4.53 7.03 9.92
CA ILE A 135 3.63 8.10 10.38
C ILE A 135 3.67 9.23 9.35
N SER A 136 2.59 9.39 8.57
CA SER A 136 2.51 10.45 7.55
C SER A 136 2.79 11.84 8.14
N GLY A 137 3.64 12.61 7.46
CA GLY A 137 4.07 13.94 7.90
C GLY A 137 5.16 13.96 8.98
N THR A 138 5.57 12.80 9.52
CA THR A 138 6.65 12.69 10.52
C THR A 138 7.75 11.72 10.06
N GLY A 139 7.36 10.53 9.62
CA GLY A 139 8.24 9.48 9.18
C GLY A 139 8.77 9.65 7.76
N LYS A 140 9.66 8.74 7.36
CA LYS A 140 10.32 8.75 6.05
C LYS A 140 9.44 8.32 4.89
N LEU A 141 8.40 7.53 5.15
CA LEU A 141 7.53 6.96 4.12
C LEU A 141 6.06 7.19 4.50
N PRO A 142 5.45 8.30 4.04
CA PRO A 142 4.02 8.50 4.17
C PRO A 142 3.24 7.28 3.63
N PHE A 143 2.38 6.72 4.46
CA PHE A 143 1.79 5.40 4.23
C PHE A 143 0.28 5.42 4.54
N ASN A 144 -0.51 4.78 3.66
CA ASN A 144 -1.96 4.56 3.81
C ASN A 144 -2.69 5.71 4.53
N THR A 145 -2.56 6.93 3.99
CA THR A 145 -3.09 8.18 4.57
C THR A 145 -4.61 8.16 4.74
N ASP A 146 -5.27 7.29 3.99
CA ASP A 146 -6.71 7.05 4.07
C ASP A 146 -7.12 6.21 5.28
N GLY A 147 -6.16 5.65 6.03
CA GLY A 147 -6.36 4.74 7.15
C GLY A 147 -6.23 3.25 6.77
N GLY A 148 -5.99 2.93 5.50
CA GLY A 148 -5.71 1.55 5.11
C GLY A 148 -6.87 0.56 5.35
N GLY A 149 -6.62 -0.70 5.07
CA GLY A 149 -7.52 -1.83 5.33
C GLY A 149 -7.80 -2.04 6.81
N LEU A 150 -6.86 -1.63 7.66
CA LEU A 150 -6.98 -1.73 9.11
C LEU A 150 -8.06 -0.80 9.69
N CYS A 151 -8.28 0.39 9.09
CA CYS A 151 -9.21 1.38 9.65
C CYS A 151 -10.26 1.90 8.67
N ASN A 152 -9.96 2.04 7.38
CA ASN A 152 -10.85 2.72 6.44
C ASN A 152 -12.01 1.83 5.97
N ASN A 153 -11.68 0.86 5.12
CA ASN A 153 -12.61 -0.10 4.55
C ASN A 153 -11.82 -1.34 4.11
N HIS A 154 -12.44 -2.47 3.79
CA HIS A 154 -11.82 -3.63 3.18
C HIS A 154 -12.82 -4.44 2.34
N PRO A 155 -13.36 -3.85 1.25
CA PRO A 155 -14.14 -4.61 0.28
C PRO A 155 -13.27 -5.71 -0.34
N GLY A 156 -13.89 -6.75 -0.91
CA GLY A 156 -13.15 -7.90 -1.47
C GLY A 156 -12.01 -7.53 -2.43
N ASN A 157 -12.11 -6.40 -3.13
CA ASN A 157 -11.10 -5.91 -4.07
C ASN A 157 -10.14 -4.85 -3.48
N ARG A 158 -10.06 -4.68 -2.15
CA ARG A 158 -9.24 -3.63 -1.50
C ARG A 158 -7.78 -3.67 -1.95
N GLY A 159 -7.21 -4.87 -2.10
CA GLY A 159 -5.83 -5.05 -2.55
C GLY A 159 -5.50 -4.38 -3.88
N GLY A 160 -6.47 -4.15 -4.76
CA GLY A 160 -6.24 -3.45 -6.03
C GLY A 160 -6.74 -2.01 -6.00
N MET A 161 -8.02 -1.85 -6.35
CA MET A 161 -8.60 -0.57 -6.78
C MET A 161 -8.47 0.53 -5.73
N THR A 162 -8.73 0.23 -4.45
CA THR A 162 -8.70 1.27 -3.40
C THR A 162 -7.30 1.83 -3.17
N LYS A 163 -6.25 1.03 -3.40
CA LYS A 163 -4.86 1.46 -3.23
C LYS A 163 -4.43 2.42 -4.32
N VAL A 164 -4.80 2.12 -5.56
CA VAL A 164 -4.59 3.00 -6.71
C VAL A 164 -5.35 4.32 -6.54
N LEU A 165 -6.61 4.28 -6.08
CA LEU A 165 -7.43 5.47 -5.92
C LEU A 165 -6.83 6.49 -4.95
N GLU A 166 -6.34 6.05 -3.79
CA GLU A 166 -5.72 6.97 -2.84
C GLU A 166 -4.38 7.49 -3.34
N ALA A 167 -3.56 6.64 -3.99
CA ALA A 167 -2.32 7.10 -4.61
C ALA A 167 -2.58 8.16 -5.70
N VAL A 168 -3.59 7.96 -6.54
CA VAL A 168 -4.03 8.95 -7.54
C VAL A 168 -4.49 10.26 -6.88
N ARG A 169 -5.25 10.19 -5.78
CA ARG A 169 -5.67 11.40 -5.04
C ARG A 169 -4.47 12.15 -4.49
N GLN A 170 -3.52 11.44 -3.88
CA GLN A 170 -2.30 12.04 -3.34
C GLN A 170 -1.50 12.74 -4.45
N VAL A 171 -1.26 12.07 -5.58
CA VAL A 171 -0.52 12.63 -6.71
C VAL A 171 -1.23 13.84 -7.32
N ARG A 172 -2.56 13.86 -7.33
CA ARG A 172 -3.36 14.99 -7.85
C ARG A 172 -3.50 16.16 -6.88
N GLY A 173 -3.08 16.03 -5.63
CA GLY A 173 -3.40 17.03 -4.60
C GLY A 173 -4.89 17.03 -4.20
N GLU A 174 -5.60 15.93 -4.44
CA GLU A 174 -7.04 15.76 -4.21
C GLU A 174 -7.33 14.90 -2.96
N ALA A 175 -6.32 14.50 -2.18
CA ALA A 175 -6.56 13.82 -0.91
C ALA A 175 -7.15 14.79 0.11
N HIS A 176 -7.74 14.26 1.18
CA HIS A 176 -8.32 15.10 2.21
C HIS A 176 -7.23 16.01 2.82
N PRO A 177 -7.46 17.33 3.02
CA PRO A 177 -6.39 18.28 3.36
C PRO A 177 -5.54 17.91 4.59
N LYS A 178 -6.14 17.27 5.60
CA LYS A 178 -5.43 16.80 6.81
C LYS A 178 -4.41 15.69 6.57
N VAL A 179 -4.49 14.98 5.45
CA VAL A 179 -3.66 13.79 5.16
C VAL A 179 -3.00 13.87 3.78
N GLN A 180 -3.16 14.98 3.06
CA GLN A 180 -2.47 15.24 1.80
C GLN A 180 -0.96 15.31 2.05
N VAL A 181 -0.20 14.47 1.35
CA VAL A 181 1.26 14.48 1.40
C VAL A 181 1.77 15.69 0.60
N PRO A 182 2.61 16.55 1.20
CA PRO A 182 3.20 17.68 0.50
C PRO A 182 4.07 17.24 -0.68
N ASN A 183 3.93 17.92 -1.82
CA ASN A 183 4.73 17.68 -3.03
C ASN A 183 4.76 16.19 -3.45
N CYS A 184 3.62 15.50 -3.37
CA CYS A 184 3.50 14.11 -3.78
C CYS A 184 3.49 13.99 -5.32
N ASP A 185 4.67 13.95 -5.93
CA ASP A 185 4.85 13.80 -7.38
C ASP A 185 4.88 12.33 -7.81
N ILE A 186 5.46 11.44 -7.00
CA ILE A 186 5.54 10.00 -7.26
C ILE A 186 4.97 9.20 -6.09
N ALA A 187 4.06 8.28 -6.39
CA ALA A 187 3.44 7.38 -5.41
C ALA A 187 3.55 5.92 -5.84
N LEU A 188 3.71 5.03 -4.86
CA LEU A 188 3.67 3.59 -5.05
C LEU A 188 2.30 3.06 -4.58
N ALA A 189 1.65 2.25 -5.41
CA ALA A 189 0.49 1.46 -5.02
C ALA A 189 0.85 -0.03 -5.09
N HIS A 190 0.57 -0.78 -4.02
CA HIS A 190 0.85 -2.20 -3.93
C HIS A 190 -0.35 -2.99 -3.41
N GLY A 191 -0.66 -4.05 -4.15
CA GLY A 191 -1.70 -5.01 -3.84
C GLY A 191 -1.16 -6.42 -3.66
N THR A 192 -1.70 -7.13 -2.66
CA THR A 192 -1.54 -8.58 -2.55
C THR A 192 -2.91 -9.25 -2.47
N GLY A 193 -3.12 -10.29 -3.28
CA GLY A 193 -4.31 -11.13 -3.25
C GLY A 193 -3.95 -12.57 -2.90
N GLY A 194 -4.84 -13.28 -2.21
CA GLY A 194 -4.58 -14.64 -1.70
C GLY A 194 -4.03 -14.63 -0.27
N LEU A 195 -3.23 -15.64 0.09
CA LEU A 195 -2.77 -15.87 1.47
C LEU A 195 -1.26 -16.07 1.52
N LEU A 196 -0.59 -15.51 2.54
CA LEU A 196 0.86 -15.60 2.75
C LEU A 196 1.41 -17.04 2.70
N GLY A 197 0.68 -17.95 3.36
CA GLY A 197 1.00 -19.37 3.43
C GLY A 197 0.43 -20.23 2.32
N ALA A 198 -0.29 -19.64 1.36
CA ALA A 198 -0.86 -20.36 0.24
C ALA A 198 -0.42 -19.77 -1.10
N ARG A 199 -1.31 -19.81 -2.10
CA ARG A 199 -1.12 -19.05 -3.34
C ARG A 199 -1.42 -17.58 -3.06
N MET A 200 -0.56 -16.69 -3.54
CA MET A 200 -0.83 -15.27 -3.61
C MET A 200 -0.36 -14.70 -4.94
N GLY A 201 -0.89 -13.54 -5.29
CA GLY A 201 -0.36 -12.68 -6.34
C GLY A 201 -0.08 -11.30 -5.75
N SER A 202 1.03 -10.69 -6.15
CA SER A 202 1.37 -9.32 -5.81
C SER A 202 1.46 -8.49 -7.07
N ALA A 203 0.96 -7.26 -6.99
CA ALA A 203 1.03 -6.26 -8.04
C ALA A 203 1.52 -4.94 -7.45
N THR A 204 2.55 -4.36 -8.06
CA THR A 204 3.11 -3.05 -7.69
C THR A 204 2.95 -2.12 -8.88
N CYS A 205 2.53 -0.89 -8.64
CA CYS A 205 2.40 0.16 -9.64
C CYS A 205 3.03 1.44 -9.11
N ILE A 206 3.86 2.07 -9.92
CA ILE A 206 4.44 3.40 -9.66
C ILE A 206 3.65 4.41 -10.49
N LEU A 207 3.15 5.43 -9.80
CA LEU A 207 2.30 6.48 -10.35
C LEU A 207 3.03 7.81 -10.24
N GLY A 208 3.00 8.61 -11.29
CA GLY A 208 3.63 9.93 -11.35
C GLY A 208 2.66 11.03 -11.75
N ASN A 209 2.91 12.27 -11.33
CA ASN A 209 2.26 13.44 -11.90
C ASN A 209 2.71 13.65 -13.36
N GLU A 210 2.26 14.72 -14.02
CA GLU A 210 2.55 14.97 -15.44
C GLU A 210 4.04 15.21 -15.73
N ASP A 211 4.79 15.71 -14.75
CA ASP A 211 6.19 16.12 -14.85
C ASP A 211 7.18 15.03 -14.41
N ALA A 212 6.70 13.98 -13.74
CA ALA A 212 7.49 12.86 -13.21
C ALA A 212 8.04 11.91 -14.29
#